data_AF-T0HRQ2-F1
#
_entry.id   AF-T0HRQ2-F1
#
_cell.length_a   1.000
_cell.length_b   1.000
_cell.length_c   1.000
_cell.angle_alpha   90.00
_cell.angle_beta   90.00
_cell.angle_gamma   90.00
#
_symmetry.space_group_name_H-M   'P 1'
#
loop_
_entity.id
_entity.type
_entity.pdbx_description
1 polymer ?
#
loop_
_entity_poly.entity_id
_entity_poly.type
_entity_poly.pdbx_seq_one_letter_code
_entity_poly.pdbx_strand_id
1 'polypeptide(L)'
;MTKERAPISLDAALARIAGQLPGSWADMARLTGYAERTVRAWGDEDRDEQINLPAAIALDIAFQAAGGAGLPCYEAYGYMVGAAQRTSFVNAFDILQLASVVVRETGQAEAALIDAALPDATAGDRREAQRELIEAIESMKRALLVLEQVDAPRAQAPP
;
A
#
# COMPACT_ATOMS: atom_id res chain seq x y z
N MET A 1 -2.65 14.50 23.52
CA MET A 1 -1.83 14.83 22.34
C MET A 1 -2.43 14.11 21.15
N THR A 2 -3.11 14.83 20.27
CA THR A 2 -3.63 14.28 19.02
C THR A 2 -2.43 13.99 18.13
N LYS A 3 -2.20 12.71 17.80
CA LYS A 3 -1.11 12.30 16.92
C LYS A 3 -1.31 13.02 15.58
N GLU A 4 -0.38 13.89 15.18
CA GLU A 4 -0.48 14.61 13.91
C GLU A 4 -0.55 13.58 12.77
N ARG A 5 -1.55 13.74 11.91
CA ARG A 5 -1.75 12.84 10.77
C ARG A 5 -0.73 13.19 9.69
N ALA A 6 -0.09 12.17 9.13
CA ALA A 6 0.78 12.30 7.97
C ALA A 6 -0.01 12.92 6.79
N PRO A 7 0.59 13.82 6.01
CA PRO A 7 -0.06 14.36 4.81
C PRO A 7 -0.31 13.24 3.79
N ILE A 8 -1.51 13.23 3.22
CA ILE A 8 -1.96 12.21 2.24
C ILE A 8 -1.74 12.65 0.79
N SER A 9 -1.22 13.86 0.57
CA SER A 9 -0.89 14.43 -0.74
C SER A 9 0.29 15.43 -0.62
N LEU A 10 0.91 15.75 -1.76
CA LEU A 10 1.95 16.78 -1.82
C LEU A 10 1.40 18.17 -1.48
N ASP A 11 0.18 18.51 -1.88
CA ASP A 11 -0.48 19.76 -1.48
C ASP A 11 -0.56 19.90 0.05
N ALA A 12 -1.05 18.86 0.72
CA ALA A 12 -1.18 18.85 2.18
C ALA A 12 0.21 18.94 2.87
N ALA A 13 1.23 18.31 2.30
CA ALA A 13 2.60 18.41 2.78
C ALA A 13 3.13 19.84 2.65
N LEU A 14 2.99 20.46 1.48
CA LEU A 14 3.45 21.82 1.23
C LEU A 14 2.73 22.85 2.09
N ALA A 15 1.41 22.72 2.26
CA ALA A 15 0.62 23.61 3.13
C ALA A 15 1.05 23.50 4.60
N ARG A 16 1.34 22.28 5.08
CA ARG A 16 1.87 22.04 6.43
C ARG A 16 3.23 22.68 6.63
N ILE A 17 4.13 22.57 5.64
CA ILE A 17 5.45 23.22 5.68
C ILE A 17 5.30 24.75 5.70
N ALA A 18 4.45 25.28 4.83
CA ALA A 18 4.16 26.71 4.76
C ALA A 18 3.56 27.29 6.05
N GLY A 19 2.84 26.48 6.83
CA GLY A 19 2.29 26.87 8.13
C GLY A 19 3.31 26.91 9.26
N GLN A 20 4.45 26.21 9.12
CA GLN A 20 5.51 26.14 10.13
C GLN A 20 6.64 27.15 9.87
N LEU A 21 6.93 27.47 8.61
CA LEU A 21 7.99 28.40 8.26
C LEU A 21 7.56 29.86 8.52
N PRO A 22 8.42 30.71 9.13
CA PRO A 22 8.09 32.10 9.42
C PRO A 22 7.72 32.93 8.19
N GLY A 23 8.43 32.76 7.08
CA GLY A 23 8.14 33.39 5.79
C GLY A 23 7.21 32.58 4.89
N SER A 24 6.64 31.48 5.39
CA SER A 24 5.68 30.62 4.68
C SER A 24 6.17 30.26 3.27
N TRP A 25 5.34 30.43 2.25
CA TRP A 25 5.63 30.16 0.84
C TRP A 25 6.83 30.93 0.28
N ALA A 26 7.10 32.16 0.75
CA ALA A 26 8.23 32.95 0.29
C ALA A 26 9.57 32.34 0.74
N ASP A 27 9.62 31.78 1.95
CA ASP A 27 10.79 31.05 2.44
C ASP A 27 10.99 29.74 1.66
N MET A 28 9.91 29.03 1.37
CA MET A 28 9.98 27.80 0.55
C MET A 28 10.53 28.08 -0.86
N ALA A 29 10.09 29.17 -1.48
CA ALA A 29 10.61 29.64 -2.77
C ALA A 29 12.11 29.93 -2.71
N ARG A 30 12.55 30.68 -1.69
CA ARG A 30 13.97 31.00 -1.47
C ARG A 30 14.82 29.76 -1.23
N LEU A 31 14.33 28.80 -0.44
CA LEU A 31 15.06 27.57 -0.11
C LEU A 31 15.24 26.65 -1.31
N THR A 32 14.24 26.61 -2.20
CA THR A 32 14.25 25.71 -3.36
C THR A 32 14.80 26.36 -4.62
N GLY A 33 14.91 27.70 -4.65
CA GLY A 33 15.36 28.46 -5.82
C GLY A 33 14.27 28.64 -6.90
N TYR A 34 13.03 28.25 -6.62
CA TYR A 34 11.90 28.38 -7.52
C TYR A 34 11.05 29.61 -7.20
N ALA A 35 10.26 30.07 -8.16
CA ALA A 35 9.28 31.13 -7.92
C ALA A 35 8.17 30.62 -6.99
N GLU A 36 7.65 31.48 -6.12
CA GLU A 36 6.57 31.12 -5.18
C GLU A 36 5.35 30.50 -5.90
N ARG A 37 5.00 31.03 -7.07
CA ARG A 37 3.92 30.48 -7.90
C ARG A 37 4.13 29.01 -8.28
N THR A 38 5.39 28.62 -8.53
CA THR A 38 5.77 27.25 -8.92
C THR A 38 5.75 26.34 -7.70
N VAL A 39 6.23 26.83 -6.55
CA VAL A 39 6.15 26.07 -5.29
C VAL A 39 4.71 25.78 -4.89
N ARG A 40 3.80 26.73 -5.07
CA ARG A 40 2.35 26.52 -4.85
C ARG A 40 1.74 25.56 -5.87
N ALA A 41 2.24 25.57 -7.10
CA ALA A 41 1.74 24.71 -8.17
C ALA A 41 2.08 23.23 -7.96
N TRP A 42 3.14 22.91 -7.21
CA TRP A 42 3.54 21.52 -6.95
C TRP A 42 2.52 20.68 -6.15
N GLY A 43 1.54 21.32 -5.50
CA GLY A 43 0.42 20.61 -4.87
C GLY A 43 -0.66 20.17 -5.85
N ASP A 44 -0.65 20.71 -7.07
CA ASP A 44 -1.67 20.46 -8.08
C ASP A 44 -1.26 19.26 -8.95
N GLU A 45 -2.01 18.16 -8.83
CA GLU A 45 -1.76 16.91 -9.57
C GLU A 45 -2.03 17.05 -11.08
N ASP A 46 -2.80 18.06 -11.50
CA ASP A 46 -3.15 18.31 -12.91
C ASP A 46 -2.10 19.15 -13.66
N ARG A 47 -1.02 19.56 -12.99
CA ARG A 47 0.04 20.40 -13.59
C ARG A 47 1.31 19.61 -13.86
N ASP A 48 1.92 19.89 -15.02
CA ASP A 48 3.20 19.28 -15.43
C ASP A 48 4.36 19.67 -14.48
N GLU A 49 4.25 20.81 -13.82
CA GLU A 49 5.26 21.31 -12.89
C GLU A 49 5.17 20.54 -11.57
N GLN A 50 6.04 19.53 -11.42
CA GLN A 50 6.13 18.71 -10.22
C GLN A 50 7.36 19.07 -9.38
N ILE A 51 7.25 18.91 -8.06
CA ILE A 51 8.38 19.11 -7.15
C ILE A 51 9.47 18.09 -7.46
N ASN A 52 10.72 18.54 -7.55
CA ASN A 52 11.86 17.64 -7.70
C ASN A 52 12.35 17.13 -6.33
N LEU A 53 13.04 15.99 -6.34
CA LEU A 53 13.50 15.34 -5.10
C LEU A 53 14.43 16.23 -4.25
N PRO A 54 15.41 16.96 -4.82
CA PRO A 54 16.23 17.88 -4.02
C PRO A 54 15.43 18.98 -3.31
N ALA A 55 14.43 19.57 -3.98
CA ALA A 55 13.57 20.58 -3.38
C ALA A 55 12.70 19.99 -2.26
N ALA A 56 12.13 18.80 -2.47
CA ALA A 56 11.36 18.10 -1.45
C ALA A 56 12.18 17.83 -0.18
N ILE A 57 13.42 17.35 -0.34
CA ILE A 57 14.35 17.13 0.78
C ILE A 57 14.68 18.45 1.47
N ALA A 58 14.99 19.51 0.73
CA ALA A 58 15.34 20.81 1.32
C ALA A 58 14.19 21.39 2.16
N LEU A 59 12.95 21.24 1.69
CA LEU A 59 11.76 21.71 2.41
C LEU A 59 11.49 20.91 3.68
N ASP A 60 11.63 19.58 3.63
CA ASP A 60 11.47 18.72 4.81
C ASP A 60 12.50 19.03 5.89
N ILE A 61 13.77 19.23 5.51
CA ILE A 61 14.84 19.62 6.44
C ILE A 61 14.57 21.00 7.03
N ALA A 62 14.10 21.96 6.23
CA ALA A 62 13.73 23.29 6.71
C ALA A 62 12.54 23.25 7.69
N PHE A 63 11.55 22.41 7.42
CA PHE A 63 10.41 22.19 8.31
C PHE A 63 10.85 21.66 9.68
N GLN A 64 11.74 20.67 9.71
CA GLN A 64 12.32 20.15 10.95
C GLN A 64 13.16 21.21 11.69
N ALA A 65 13.98 21.96 10.96
CA ALA A 65 14.78 23.05 11.53
C ALA A 65 13.92 24.15 12.16
N ALA A 66 12.72 24.38 11.64
CA ALA A 66 11.73 25.29 12.20
C ALA A 66 10.92 24.69 13.36
N GLY A 67 11.27 23.49 13.85
CA GLY A 67 10.63 22.82 14.98
C GLY A 67 9.44 21.93 14.61
N GLY A 68 9.19 21.71 13.31
CA GLY A 68 8.18 20.77 12.83
C GLY A 68 8.56 19.31 13.11
N ALA A 69 7.57 18.46 13.38
CA ALA A 69 7.76 17.02 13.57
C ALA A 69 7.44 16.25 12.29
N GLY A 70 8.32 15.33 11.89
CA GLY A 70 8.15 14.47 10.72
C GLY A 70 8.88 14.98 9.48
N LEU A 71 8.56 14.40 8.32
CA LEU A 71 9.10 14.76 7.01
C LEU A 71 7.92 14.83 6.02
N PRO A 72 7.16 15.95 5.98
CA PRO A 72 5.89 16.01 5.27
C PRO A 72 5.94 15.56 3.79
N CYS A 73 6.95 15.98 3.01
CA CYS A 73 7.07 15.58 1.61
C CYS A 73 7.42 14.09 1.47
N TYR A 74 8.35 13.58 2.28
CA TYR A 74 8.68 12.15 2.31
C TYR A 74 7.48 11.28 2.72
N GLU A 75 6.73 11.70 3.74
CA GLU A 75 5.53 11.00 4.22
C GLU A 75 4.44 10.95 3.14
N ALA A 76 4.20 12.08 2.45
CA ALA A 76 3.28 12.13 1.31
C ALA A 76 3.74 11.20 0.18
N TYR A 77 5.03 11.23 -0.18
CA TYR A 77 5.59 10.32 -1.19
C TYR A 77 5.43 8.85 -0.78
N GLY A 78 5.74 8.50 0.47
CA GLY A 78 5.55 7.14 0.99
C GLY A 78 4.09 6.69 0.94
N TYR A 79 3.15 7.60 1.22
CA TYR A 79 1.73 7.34 1.08
C TYR A 79 1.34 7.10 -0.40
N MET A 80 1.80 7.95 -1.31
CA MET A 80 1.55 7.81 -2.76
C MET A 80 2.10 6.50 -3.31
N VAL A 81 3.32 6.10 -2.92
CA VAL A 81 3.89 4.79 -3.27
C VAL A 81 3.04 3.66 -2.71
N GLY A 82 2.62 3.74 -1.45
CA GLY A 82 1.74 2.75 -0.85
C GLY A 82 0.37 2.66 -1.54
N ALA A 83 -0.17 3.79 -2.02
CA ALA A 83 -1.41 3.83 -2.79
C ALA A 83 -1.22 3.23 -4.18
N ALA A 84 -0.19 3.64 -4.91
CA ALA A 84 0.18 3.08 -6.21
C ALA A 84 0.47 1.58 -6.11
N GLN A 85 1.03 1.11 -4.99
CA GLN A 85 1.25 -0.30 -4.75
C GLN A 85 -0.06 -1.09 -4.64
N ARG A 86 -1.05 -0.56 -3.91
CA ARG A 86 -2.38 -1.18 -3.80
C ARG A 86 -3.11 -1.21 -5.15
N THR A 87 -2.85 -0.24 -6.03
CA THR A 87 -3.45 -0.17 -7.36
C THR A 87 -2.68 -1.00 -8.40
N SER A 88 -1.37 -1.17 -8.25
CA SER A 88 -0.50 -1.83 -9.25
C SER A 88 -0.15 -3.29 -8.94
N PHE A 89 -0.23 -3.72 -7.67
CA PHE A 89 0.17 -5.05 -7.21
C PHE A 89 -1.00 -5.87 -6.64
N VAL A 90 -2.00 -6.15 -7.47
CA VAL A 90 -2.62 -7.49 -7.48
C VAL A 90 -1.94 -8.21 -8.64
N ASN A 91 -0.71 -8.69 -8.44
CA ASN A 91 0.22 -8.92 -9.56
C ASN A 91 1.10 -10.13 -9.27
N ALA A 92 0.81 -11.28 -9.92
CA ALA A 92 1.55 -12.55 -9.99
C ALA A 92 2.11 -13.17 -8.68
N PHE A 93 2.81 -12.41 -7.86
CA PHE A 93 3.34 -12.82 -6.56
C PHE A 93 2.24 -13.10 -5.54
N ASP A 94 1.15 -12.32 -5.50
CA ASP A 94 0.01 -12.65 -4.62
C ASP A 94 -0.67 -13.95 -5.05
N ILE A 95 -0.78 -14.16 -6.36
CA ILE A 95 -1.24 -15.43 -6.94
C ILE A 95 -0.28 -16.56 -6.56
N LEU A 96 1.03 -16.33 -6.59
CA LEU A 96 2.05 -17.31 -6.21
C LEU A 96 1.98 -17.67 -4.71
N GLN A 97 1.83 -16.67 -3.83
CA GLN A 97 1.69 -16.89 -2.40
C GLN A 97 0.40 -17.68 -2.11
N LEU A 98 -0.69 -17.29 -2.76
CA LEU A 98 -1.97 -17.95 -2.62
C LEU A 98 -1.94 -19.38 -3.16
N ALA A 99 -1.26 -19.61 -4.30
CA ALA A 99 -1.01 -20.94 -4.83
C ALA A 99 -0.19 -21.80 -3.86
N SER A 100 0.84 -21.23 -3.22
CA SER A 100 1.63 -21.96 -2.20
C SER A 100 0.78 -22.38 -1.00
N VAL A 101 -0.15 -21.53 -0.56
CA VAL A 101 -1.11 -21.86 0.51
C VAL A 101 -2.05 -22.96 0.04
N VAL A 102 -2.69 -22.81 -1.13
CA VAL A 102 -3.61 -23.82 -1.67
C VAL A 102 -2.92 -25.18 -1.76
N VAL A 103 -1.72 -25.26 -2.34
CA VAL A 103 -0.95 -26.52 -2.45
C VAL A 103 -0.71 -27.16 -1.08
N ARG A 104 -0.37 -26.35 -0.07
CA ARG A 104 -0.14 -26.85 1.29
C ARG A 104 -1.42 -27.43 1.88
N GLU A 105 -2.51 -26.65 1.91
CA GLU A 105 -3.77 -27.09 2.53
C GLU A 105 -4.39 -28.28 1.80
N THR A 106 -4.36 -28.29 0.46
CA THR A 106 -4.89 -29.43 -0.31
C THR A 106 -4.06 -30.68 -0.07
N GLY A 107 -2.73 -30.57 0.02
CA GLY A 107 -1.87 -31.71 0.33
C GLY A 107 -2.13 -32.28 1.72
N GLN A 108 -2.39 -31.43 2.72
CA GLN A 108 -2.77 -31.85 4.07
C GLN A 108 -4.14 -32.54 4.08
N ALA A 109 -5.12 -31.98 3.36
CA ALA A 109 -6.45 -32.57 3.22
C ALA A 109 -6.44 -33.92 2.49
N GLU A 110 -5.65 -34.06 1.43
CA GLU A 110 -5.47 -35.31 0.69
C GLU A 110 -4.81 -36.39 1.58
N ALA A 111 -3.76 -36.02 2.33
CA ALA A 111 -3.11 -36.94 3.27
C ALA A 111 -4.09 -37.41 4.36
N ALA A 112 -4.82 -36.49 4.98
CA ALA A 112 -5.80 -36.83 6.02
C ALA A 112 -6.95 -37.69 5.48
N LEU A 113 -7.37 -37.48 4.22
CA LEU A 113 -8.36 -38.34 3.56
C LEU A 113 -7.85 -39.77 3.34
N ILE A 114 -6.58 -39.93 2.95
CA ILE A 114 -5.96 -41.25 2.81
C ILE A 114 -5.96 -41.97 4.15
N ASP A 115 -5.53 -41.30 5.21
CA ASP A 115 -5.50 -41.85 6.57
C ASP A 115 -6.90 -42.24 7.06
N ALA A 116 -7.92 -41.39 6.79
CA ALA A 116 -9.31 -41.66 7.14
C ALA A 116 -9.93 -42.84 6.37
N ALA A 117 -9.33 -43.27 5.27
CA ALA A 117 -9.75 -44.39 4.45
C ALA A 117 -9.05 -45.72 4.79
N LEU A 118 -8.04 -45.71 5.67
CA LEU A 118 -7.36 -46.93 6.10
C LEU A 118 -8.31 -47.88 6.85
N PRO A 119 -8.10 -49.21 6.77
CA PRO A 119 -8.99 -50.19 7.39
C PRO A 119 -9.20 -50.01 8.90
N ASP A 120 -8.21 -49.46 9.60
CA ASP A 120 -8.19 -49.20 11.03
C ASP A 120 -8.49 -47.74 11.41
N ALA A 121 -8.91 -46.92 10.44
CA ALA A 121 -9.21 -45.51 10.65
C ALA A 121 -10.27 -45.28 11.73
N THR A 122 -9.93 -44.43 12.69
CA THR A 122 -10.77 -44.07 13.83
C THR A 122 -11.77 -42.97 13.49
N ALA A 123 -12.69 -42.70 14.42
CA ALA A 123 -13.55 -41.53 14.32
C ALA A 123 -12.77 -40.21 14.47
N GLY A 124 -11.56 -40.24 15.07
CA GLY A 124 -10.66 -39.09 15.13
C GLY A 124 -10.12 -38.73 13.75
N ASP A 125 -9.62 -39.73 13.01
CA ASP A 125 -9.03 -39.56 11.68
C ASP A 125 -10.05 -39.01 10.68
N ARG A 126 -11.30 -39.50 10.76
CA ARG A 126 -12.41 -38.96 9.95
C ARG A 126 -12.76 -37.50 10.28
N ARG A 127 -12.66 -37.08 11.54
CA ARG A 127 -12.89 -35.68 11.93
C ARG A 127 -11.74 -34.78 11.50
N GLU A 128 -10.52 -35.28 11.59
CA GLU A 128 -9.33 -34.54 11.12
C GLU A 128 -9.39 -34.33 9.61
N ALA A 129 -9.72 -35.36 8.84
CA ALA A 129 -9.94 -35.23 7.40
C ALA A 129 -11.03 -34.20 7.06
N GLN A 130 -12.12 -34.16 7.83
CA GLN A 130 -13.16 -33.13 7.65
C GLN A 130 -12.63 -31.72 7.92
N ARG A 131 -11.80 -31.54 8.97
CA ARG A 131 -11.20 -30.24 9.30
C ARG A 131 -10.27 -29.77 8.18
N GLU A 132 -9.34 -30.61 7.76
CA GLU A 132 -8.37 -30.29 6.70
C GLU A 132 -9.07 -30.02 5.36
N LEU A 133 -10.13 -30.77 5.02
CA LEU A 133 -10.96 -30.49 3.85
C LEU A 133 -11.62 -29.11 3.88
N ILE A 134 -12.11 -28.67 5.04
CA ILE A 134 -12.69 -27.33 5.20
C ILE A 134 -11.62 -26.26 4.96
N GLU A 135 -10.43 -26.43 5.53
CA GLU A 135 -9.30 -25.50 5.36
C GLU A 135 -8.85 -25.41 3.88
N ALA A 136 -8.77 -26.55 3.19
CA ALA A 136 -8.50 -26.60 1.75
C ALA A 136 -9.61 -25.91 0.92
N ILE A 137 -10.89 -26.13 1.23
CA ILE A 137 -12.00 -25.45 0.55
C ILE A 137 -11.95 -23.94 0.76
N GLU A 138 -11.62 -23.48 1.96
CA GLU A 138 -11.49 -22.06 2.26
C GLU A 138 -10.33 -21.42 1.50
N SER A 139 -9.17 -22.10 1.40
CA SER A 139 -8.03 -21.58 0.64
C SER A 139 -8.35 -21.51 -0.86
N MET A 140 -9.02 -22.52 -1.41
CA MET A 140 -9.48 -22.51 -2.81
C MET A 140 -10.51 -21.42 -3.09
N LYS A 141 -11.46 -21.17 -2.17
CA LYS A 141 -12.43 -20.05 -2.31
C LYS A 141 -11.73 -18.69 -2.34
N ARG A 142 -10.72 -18.50 -1.49
CA ARG A 142 -9.91 -17.28 -1.49
C ARG A 142 -9.14 -17.13 -2.81
N ALA A 143 -8.57 -18.23 -3.33
CA ALA A 143 -7.90 -18.25 -4.63
C ALA A 143 -8.82 -17.84 -5.78
N LEU A 144 -10.03 -18.38 -5.82
CA LEU A 144 -11.03 -18.04 -6.83
C LEU A 144 -11.36 -16.54 -6.80
N LEU A 145 -11.65 -15.99 -5.63
CA LEU A 145 -11.98 -14.57 -5.47
C LEU A 145 -10.86 -13.64 -5.97
N VAL A 146 -9.61 -13.98 -5.67
CA VAL A 146 -8.46 -13.18 -6.11
C VAL A 146 -8.31 -13.24 -7.63
N LEU A 147 -8.48 -14.41 -8.26
CA LEU A 147 -8.41 -14.54 -9.70
C LEU A 147 -9.55 -13.79 -10.42
N GLU A 148 -10.77 -13.82 -9.88
CA GLU A 148 -11.90 -13.03 -10.40
C GLU A 148 -11.62 -11.52 -10.36
N GLN A 149 -10.89 -11.04 -9.35
CA GLN A 149 -10.51 -9.64 -9.21
C GLN A 149 -9.37 -9.23 -10.17
N VAL A 150 -8.52 -10.18 -10.57
CA VAL A 150 -7.47 -9.96 -11.58
C VAL A 150 -8.09 -9.75 -12.97
N ASP A 151 -9.16 -10.49 -13.29
CA ASP A 151 -9.85 -10.41 -14.59
C ASP A 151 -10.89 -9.29 -14.69
N ALA A 152 -11.21 -8.61 -13.58
CA ALA A 152 -12.10 -7.45 -13.61
C ALA A 152 -11.47 -6.35 -14.49
N PRO A 153 -12.19 -5.82 -15.52
CA PRO A 153 -11.63 -4.83 -16.42
C PRO A 153 -11.13 -3.65 -15.60
N ARG A 154 -9.80 -3.41 -15.66
CA ARG A 154 -9.20 -2.18 -15.14
C ARG A 154 -10.00 -1.04 -15.74
N ALA A 155 -10.71 -0.30 -14.90
CA ALA A 155 -11.41 0.91 -15.33
C ALA A 155 -10.38 1.74 -16.10
N GLN A 156 -10.58 1.85 -17.42
CA GLN A 156 -9.66 2.59 -18.28
C GLN A 156 -9.67 4.03 -17.76
N ALA A 157 -8.51 4.52 -17.34
CA ALA A 157 -8.37 5.93 -17.03
C ALA A 157 -8.75 6.73 -18.29
N PRO A 158 -9.56 7.80 -18.16
CA PRO A 158 -9.96 8.59 -19.31
C PRO A 158 -8.72 9.22 -19.98
N PRO A 159 -8.80 9.45 -21.31
CA PRO A 159 -7.69 9.93 -22.13
C PRO A 159 -7.25 11.35 -21.80
#